data_AF-A0A2M7WIB8-F1
#
_entry.id   AF-A0A2M7WIB8-F1
#
_cell.length_a   1.000
_cell.length_b   1.000
_cell.length_c   1.000
_cell.angle_alpha   90.00
_cell.angle_beta   90.00
_cell.angle_gamma   90.00
#
_symmetry.space_group_name_H-M   'P 1'
#
loop_
_entity.id
_entity.type
_entity.pdbx_description
1 polymer ?
#
loop_
_entity_poly.entity_id
_entity_poly.type
_entity_poly.pdbx_seq_one_letter_code
_entity_poly.pdbx_strand_id
1 'polypeptide(L)' 'MGDSGEKRQWLSHSDAKLGRVNLLKSHLEDVANLAFEYASAFGAQEEAKLAGLLHDLGKYGCLFQKRLQGEASI' A
#
# COMPACT_ATOMS: atom_id res chain seq x y z
N MET A 1 28.81 -11.57 4.29
CA MET A 1 28.36 -10.17 4.16
C MET A 1 26.98 -10.07 4.78
N GLY A 2 26.84 -9.34 5.89
CA GLY A 2 25.54 -9.12 6.52
C GLY A 2 24.70 -8.20 5.65
N ASP A 3 23.52 -8.65 5.25
CA ASP A 3 22.48 -7.80 4.69
C ASP A 3 21.93 -6.97 5.87
N SER A 4 22.47 -5.78 6.04
CA SER A 4 21.96 -4.76 6.95
C SER A 4 20.49 -4.54 6.62
N GLY A 5 19.60 -4.98 7.52
CA GLY A 5 18.15 -4.90 7.39
C GLY A 5 17.63 -3.46 7.37
N GLU A 6 17.93 -2.73 6.30
CA GLU A 6 17.26 -1.49 5.97
C GLU A 6 15.77 -1.79 5.80
N LYS A 7 14.95 -1.20 6.68
CA LYS A 7 13.51 -1.15 6.50
C LYS A 7 13.22 -0.41 5.21
N ARG A 8 13.10 -1.16 4.10
CA ARG A 8 12.61 -0.61 2.83
C ARG A 8 11.24 0.01 3.07
N GLN A 9 11.16 1.32 2.93
CA GLN A 9 9.91 2.06 3.02
C GLN A 9 9.22 1.96 1.68
N TRP A 10 8.16 1.16 1.62
CA TRP A 10 7.33 0.99 0.43
C TRP A 10 6.29 2.12 0.40
N LEU A 11 6.21 2.84 -0.71
CA LEU A 11 5.30 3.97 -0.89
C LEU A 11 3.96 3.47 -1.45
N SER A 12 2.84 4.01 -0.96
CA SER A 12 1.52 3.75 -1.55
C SER A 12 1.34 4.51 -2.86
N HIS A 13 1.64 5.82 -2.86
CA HIS A 13 1.51 6.73 -4.01
C HIS A 13 2.70 7.70 -4.07
N SER A 14 3.10 8.06 -5.29
CA SER A 14 4.05 9.13 -5.56
C SER A 14 3.30 10.44 -5.78
N ASP A 15 2.78 11.06 -4.72
CA ASP A 15 2.23 12.41 -4.86
C ASP A 15 3.36 13.43 -4.72
N ALA A 16 4.13 13.57 -5.80
CA ALA A 16 5.27 14.48 -5.90
C ALA A 16 4.87 15.96 -5.74
N LYS A 17 3.56 16.30 -5.72
CA LYS A 17 3.09 17.69 -5.62
C LYS A 17 2.99 18.23 -4.19
N LEU A 18 2.94 17.38 -3.17
CA LEU A 18 2.67 17.80 -1.78
C LEU A 18 3.73 17.39 -0.75
N GLY A 19 4.77 16.65 -1.16
CA GLY A 19 5.86 16.24 -0.27
C GLY A 19 5.44 15.29 0.86
N ARG A 20 4.20 14.78 0.86
CA ARG A 20 3.72 13.81 1.85
C ARG A 20 3.92 12.40 1.33
N VAL A 21 4.86 11.71 1.97
CA VAL A 21 5.07 10.26 1.81
C VAL A 21 4.07 9.53 2.69
N ASN A 22 3.21 8.71 2.07
CA ASN A 22 2.37 7.75 2.79
C ASN A 22 2.98 6.36 2.67
N LEU A 23 3.20 5.70 3.81
CA LEU A 23 3.66 4.32 3.84
C LEU A 23 2.57 3.40 3.30
N LEU A 24 2.95 2.47 2.43
CA LEU A 24 2.04 1.48 1.85
C LEU A 24 1.31 0.68 2.93
N LYS A 25 2.02 0.30 4.00
CA LYS A 25 1.42 -0.41 5.14
C LYS A 25 0.26 0.38 5.77
N SER A 26 0.51 1.64 6.17
CA SER A 26 -0.51 2.48 6.80
C SER A 26 -1.69 2.71 5.88
N HIS A 27 -1.42 2.95 4.59
CA HIS A 27 -2.47 3.09 3.59
C HIS A 27 -3.36 1.83 3.47
N LEU A 28 -2.76 0.64 3.39
CA LEU A 28 -3.51 -0.61 3.32
C LEU A 28 -4.32 -0.86 4.59
N GLU A 29 -3.78 -0.56 5.77
CA GLU A 29 -4.48 -0.68 7.05
C GLU A 29 -5.69 0.28 7.12
N ASP A 30 -5.52 1.55 6.73
CA ASP A 30 -6.59 2.54 6.71
C ASP A 30 -7.72 2.16 5.74
N VAL A 31 -7.37 1.74 4.52
CA VAL A 31 -8.34 1.28 3.51
C VAL A 31 -9.09 0.04 3.99
N ALA A 32 -8.38 -0.94 4.58
CA ALA A 32 -8.98 -2.16 5.09
C ALA A 32 -9.98 -1.88 6.22
N ASN A 33 -9.66 -0.95 7.12
CA ASN A 33 -10.56 -0.55 8.21
C ASN A 33 -11.82 0.15 7.66
N LEU A 34 -11.68 1.07 6.71
CA LEU A 34 -12.84 1.71 6.08
C LEU A 34 -13.72 0.70 5.32
N ALA A 35 -13.09 -0.23 4.60
CA ALA A 35 -13.82 -1.29 3.88
C ALA A 35 -14.60 -2.20 4.84
N PHE A 36 -14.01 -2.55 5.99
CA PHE A 36 -14.67 -3.29 7.06
C PHE A 36 -15.93 -2.56 7.56
N GLU A 37 -15.79 -1.28 7.92
CA GLU A 37 -16.90 -0.48 8.46
C GLU A 37 -18.06 -0.36 7.46
N TYR A 38 -17.75 -0.11 6.18
CA TYR A 38 -18.80 -0.02 5.15
C TYR A 38 -19.47 -1.36 4.85
N ALA A 39 -18.71 -2.45 4.83
CA ALA A 39 -19.26 -3.77 4.52
C ALA A 39 -19.98 -4.44 5.69
N SER A 40 -19.80 -3.91 6.91
CA SER A 40 -20.56 -4.33 8.10
C SER A 40 -22.07 -4.16 7.93
N ALA A 41 -22.50 -3.21 7.10
CA ALA A 41 -23.92 -2.99 6.78
C ALA A 41 -24.59 -4.18 6.07
N PHE A 42 -23.82 -5.07 5.43
CA PHE A 42 -24.33 -6.24 4.72
C PHE A 42 -23.61 -7.55 5.09
N GLY A 43 -22.88 -7.57 6.20
CA GLY A 43 -22.30 -8.78 6.77
C GLY A 43 -21.03 -9.31 6.08
N ALA A 44 -20.38 -8.52 5.22
CA ALA A 44 -19.18 -8.92 4.47
C ALA A 44 -17.90 -8.18 4.92
N GLN A 45 -17.88 -7.73 6.19
CA GLN A 45 -16.81 -6.89 6.72
C GLN A 45 -15.43 -7.55 6.69
N GLU A 46 -15.33 -8.87 6.92
CA GLU A 46 -14.04 -9.57 6.91
C GLU A 46 -13.48 -9.73 5.49
N GLU A 47 -14.34 -10.06 4.52
CA GLU A 47 -13.98 -10.13 3.10
C GLU A 47 -13.54 -8.77 2.58
N ALA A 48 -14.25 -7.70 2.96
CA ALA A 48 -13.91 -6.35 2.56
C ALA A 48 -12.59 -5.88 3.18
N LYS A 49 -12.33 -6.22 4.45
CA LYS A 49 -11.05 -5.95 5.11
C LYS A 49 -9.90 -6.66 4.42
N LEU A 50 -10.06 -7.94 4.11
CA LEU A 50 -9.05 -8.74 3.40
C LEU A 50 -8.79 -8.16 2.00
N ALA A 51 -9.84 -7.81 1.26
CA ALA A 51 -9.71 -7.17 -0.05
C ALA A 51 -8.97 -5.83 0.06
N GLY A 52 -9.29 -4.99 1.05
CA GLY A 52 -8.62 -3.72 1.30
C GLY A 52 -7.12 -3.86 1.59
N LEU A 53 -6.73 -4.85 2.40
CA LEU A 53 -5.33 -5.15 2.69
C LEU A 53 -4.54 -5.62 1.47
N LEU A 54 -5.18 -6.35 0.55
CA LEU A 54 -4.51 -7.02 -0.55
C LEU A 54 -4.57 -6.26 -1.89
N HIS A 55 -5.46 -5.28 -2.03
CA HIS A 55 -5.76 -4.65 -3.33
C HIS A 55 -4.50 -4.10 -4.04
N ASP A 56 -3.55 -3.61 -3.26
CA ASP A 56 -2.33 -2.96 -3.72
C ASP A 56 -1.06 -3.73 -3.33
N LEU A 57 -1.17 -5.03 -3.02
CA LEU A 57 -0.02 -5.87 -2.64
C LEU A 57 1.12 -5.82 -3.68
N GLY A 58 0.79 -5.66 -4.96
CA GLY A 58 1.76 -5.51 -6.05
C GLY A 58 2.72 -4.32 -5.89
N LYS A 59 2.39 -3.33 -5.05
CA LYS A 59 3.24 -2.17 -4.76
C LYS A 59 4.45 -2.49 -3.88
N TYR A 60 4.47 -3.66 -3.22
CA TYR A 60 5.67 -4.19 -2.52
C TYR A 60 6.75 -4.73 -3.47
N GLY A 61 6.58 -4.57 -4.79
CA GLY A 61 7.58 -4.95 -5.79
C GLY A 61 8.59 -3.84 -6.07
N CYS A 62 9.88 -4.17 -6.13
CA CYS A 62 10.95 -3.22 -6.49
C CYS A 62 10.68 -2.50 -7.83
N LEU A 63 10.16 -3.23 -8.82
CA LEU A 63 9.82 -2.65 -10.13
C LEU A 63 8.69 -1.62 -10.03
N PHE A 64 7.71 -1.86 -9.18
CA PHE A 64 6.60 -0.92 -8.98
C PHE A 64 7.07 0.35 -8.27
N GLN A 65 7.93 0.24 -7.26
CA GLN A 65 8.52 1.42 -6.60
C GLN A 65 9.39 2.24 -7.55
N LYS A 66 10.20 1.58 -8.39
CA LYS A 66 10.97 2.29 -9.44
C LYS A 66 10.06 3.05 -10.40
N ARG A 67 8.92 2.46 -10.80
CA ARG A 67 7.92 3.16 -11.61
C ARG A 67 7.31 4.36 -10.86
N LEU A 68 6.97 4.21 -9.58
CA LEU A 68 6.49 5.32 -8.74
C LEU A 68 7.52 6.45 -8.60
N GLN A 69 8.81 6.12 -8.60
CA GLN A 69 9.91 7.07 -8.55
C GLN A 69 10.27 7.68 -9.92
N GLY A 70 9.63 7.21 -11.01
CA GLY A 70 9.94 7.63 -12.38
C GLY A 70 11.23 7.01 -12.95
N GLU A 71 11.80 6.02 -12.27
CA GLU A 71 13.07 5.35 -12.62
C GLU A 71 12.88 4.15 -13.56
N ALA A 72 11.65 3.74 -13.83
CA ALA A 72 11.32 2.67 -14.77
C ALA A 72 10.14 3.09 -15.67
N SER A 73 10.33 2.98 -16.98
CA SER A 73 9.28 3.09 -17.99
C SER A 73 8.95 1.71 -18.55
N ILE A 74 7.69 1.51 -18.93
CA ILE A 74 7.21 0.34 -19.69
C ILE A 74 7.62 0.45 -21.16
#